data_AF-L7JP85-F1
#
_entry.id   AF-L7JP85-F1
#
_cell.length_a   1.000
_cell.length_b   1.000
_cell.length_c   1.000
_cell.angle_alpha   90.00
_cell.angle_beta   90.00
_cell.angle_gamma   90.00
#
_symmetry.space_group_name_H-M   'P 1'
#
loop_
_entity.id
_entity.type
_entity.pdbx_description
1 polymer ?
#
loop_
_entity_poly.entity_id
_entity_poly.type
_entity_poly.pdbx_seq_one_letter_code
_entity_poly.pdbx_strand_id
1 'polypeptide(L)'
;MRAFRPDVQFVADWKTSPQDCAEMREGRPWTWQIDCHGLAGTIHCLLFGKYIETVRCDANMPGTGGRRYKVRESLKRYWQTDIWSDCFDLLLNPGAHIEAEDGAKMPVLRGMKNVRERMETWLEGNCERGVGLKSLIGKVEVWAKGRK
;
A
#
# COMPACT_ATOMS: atom_id res chain seq x y z
N MET A 1 19.66 16.20 -10.22
CA MET A 1 19.28 15.95 -11.64
C MET A 1 17.92 15.26 -11.64
N ARG A 2 16.92 15.75 -12.40
CA ARG A 2 15.64 15.03 -12.59
C ARG A 2 15.64 14.45 -13.99
N ALA A 3 15.50 13.13 -14.12
CA ALA A 3 15.51 12.44 -15.41
C ALA A 3 14.28 12.76 -16.27
N PHE A 4 13.18 13.15 -15.64
CA PHE A 4 11.91 13.48 -16.31
C PHE A 4 11.30 14.79 -15.77
N ARG A 5 10.38 15.35 -16.54
CA ARG A 5 9.56 16.50 -16.11
C ARG A 5 8.61 16.10 -14.97
N PRO A 6 8.21 17.04 -14.09
CA PRO A 6 7.34 16.73 -12.95
C PRO A 6 5.95 16.17 -13.33
N ASP A 7 5.49 16.47 -14.54
CA ASP A 7 4.19 16.12 -15.11
C ASP A 7 4.24 14.90 -16.05
N VAL A 8 5.39 14.24 -16.18
CA VAL A 8 5.52 13.05 -17.03
C VAL A 8 4.55 11.96 -16.59
N GLN A 9 3.97 11.25 -17.55
CA GLN A 9 3.23 10.02 -17.31
C GLN A 9 3.75 8.92 -18.23
N PHE A 10 3.61 7.68 -17.78
CA PHE A 10 4.08 6.49 -18.47
C PHE A 10 2.89 5.59 -18.83
N VAL A 11 3.06 4.79 -19.87
CA VAL A 11 2.11 3.77 -20.29
C VAL A 11 2.86 2.45 -20.37
N ALA A 12 2.24 1.36 -19.92
CA ALA A 12 2.84 0.03 -20.06
C ALA A 12 2.66 -0.48 -21.50
N ASP A 13 3.77 -0.85 -22.15
CA ASP A 13 3.80 -1.44 -23.49
C ASP A 13 4.10 -2.96 -23.46
N TRP A 14 3.97 -3.58 -22.29
CA TRP A 14 4.15 -5.02 -22.07
C TRP A 14 2.87 -5.70 -21.59
N LYS A 15 2.88 -7.04 -21.60
CA LYS A 15 1.79 -7.85 -21.02
C LYS A 15 1.79 -7.69 -19.51
N THR A 16 0.74 -7.07 -18.97
CA THR A 16 0.57 -6.89 -17.53
C THR A 16 0.17 -8.18 -16.81
N SER A 17 0.50 -8.23 -15.53
CA SER A 17 0.25 -9.29 -14.56
C SER A 17 -0.64 -8.78 -13.41
N PRO A 18 -1.17 -9.68 -12.56
CA PRO A 18 -1.88 -9.27 -11.35
C PRO A 18 -1.05 -8.46 -10.34
N GLN A 19 0.27 -8.47 -10.46
CA GLN A 19 1.22 -7.75 -9.59
C GLN A 19 1.47 -6.31 -10.05
N ASP A 20 1.02 -5.94 -11.25
CA ASP A 20 1.13 -4.58 -11.75
C ASP A 20 0.02 -3.69 -11.16
N CYS A 21 0.29 -2.38 -11.05
CA CYS A 21 -0.69 -1.44 -10.52
C CYS A 21 -1.96 -1.38 -11.38
N ALA A 22 -3.06 -0.91 -10.79
CA ALA A 22 -4.35 -0.86 -11.46
C ALA A 22 -4.28 -0.07 -12.78
N GLU A 23 -3.58 1.06 -12.80
CA GLU A 23 -3.37 1.89 -13.97
C GLU A 23 -2.75 1.10 -15.12
N MET A 24 -1.67 0.35 -14.87
CA MET A 24 -1.01 -0.46 -15.88
C MET A 24 -1.95 -1.52 -16.46
N ARG A 25 -2.60 -2.30 -15.59
CA ARG A 25 -3.52 -3.38 -16.01
C ARG A 25 -4.71 -2.88 -16.82
N GLU A 26 -5.06 -1.60 -16.67
CA GLU A 26 -6.15 -0.93 -17.37
C GLU A 26 -5.69 -0.11 -18.58
N GLY A 27 -4.38 -0.09 -18.89
CA GLY A 27 -3.82 0.72 -19.97
C GLY A 27 -3.91 2.22 -19.72
N ARG A 28 -4.04 2.66 -18.46
CA ARG A 28 -4.09 4.07 -18.08
C ARG A 28 -2.67 4.62 -17.85
N PRO A 29 -2.47 5.93 -18.09
CA PRO A 29 -1.23 6.59 -17.71
C PRO A 29 -0.95 6.49 -16.20
N TRP A 30 0.30 6.24 -15.84
CA TRP A 30 0.76 6.12 -14.45
C TRP A 30 2.05 6.90 -14.20
N THR A 31 2.33 7.15 -12.93
CA THR A 31 3.52 7.84 -12.41
C THR A 31 4.00 7.12 -11.16
N TRP A 32 3.59 7.59 -9.99
CA TRP A 32 3.95 7.07 -8.67
C TRP A 32 3.09 5.87 -8.25
N GLN A 33 2.01 5.56 -8.97
CA GLN A 33 1.09 4.47 -8.64
C GLN A 33 1.78 3.10 -8.60
N ILE A 34 2.82 2.91 -9.42
CA ILE A 34 3.63 1.68 -9.40
C ILE A 34 4.30 1.47 -8.04
N ASP A 35 4.89 2.52 -7.46
CA ASP A 35 5.57 2.46 -6.17
C ASP A 35 4.57 2.24 -5.03
N CYS A 36 3.43 2.93 -5.09
CA CYS A 36 2.34 2.74 -4.12
C CYS A 36 1.83 1.28 -4.14
N HIS A 37 1.62 0.71 -5.33
CA HIS A 37 1.20 -0.68 -5.47
C HIS A 37 2.28 -1.66 -5.00
N GLY A 38 3.55 -1.42 -5.32
CA GLY A 38 4.67 -2.23 -4.85
C GLY A 38 4.80 -2.24 -3.32
N LEU A 39 4.57 -1.09 -2.68
CA LEU A 39 4.54 -0.99 -1.22
C LEU A 39 3.35 -1.77 -0.64
N ALA A 40 2.15 -1.64 -1.22
CA ALA A 40 0.99 -2.44 -0.82
C ALA A 40 1.27 -3.94 -0.96
N GLY A 41 1.90 -4.36 -2.06
CA GLY A 41 2.32 -5.74 -2.29
C GLY A 41 3.29 -6.24 -1.23
N THR A 42 4.28 -5.44 -0.86
CA THR A 42 5.25 -5.79 0.18
C THR A 42 4.58 -5.95 1.55
N ILE A 43 3.73 -4.99 1.93
CA ILE A 43 2.97 -5.04 3.19
C ILE A 43 2.07 -6.28 3.22
N HIS A 44 1.39 -6.58 2.12
CA HIS A 44 0.54 -7.76 2.01
C HIS A 44 1.34 -9.05 2.20
N CYS A 45 2.49 -9.18 1.56
CA CYS A 45 3.38 -10.33 1.74
C CYS A 45 3.79 -10.51 3.20
N LEU A 46 4.12 -9.42 3.91
CA LEU A 46 4.50 -9.48 5.32
C LEU A 46 3.34 -9.86 6.25
N LEU A 47 2.12 -9.43 5.94
CA LEU A 47 0.92 -9.71 6.74
C LEU A 47 0.36 -11.13 6.49
N PHE A 48 0.30 -11.55 5.23
CA PHE A 48 -0.43 -12.74 4.80
C PHE A 48 0.46 -13.89 4.33
N GLY A 49 1.76 -13.65 4.09
CA GLY A 49 2.70 -14.68 3.63
C GLY A 49 2.48 -15.12 2.17
N LYS A 50 1.78 -14.31 1.37
CA LYS A 50 1.51 -14.58 -0.05
C LYS A 50 1.40 -13.28 -0.85
N TYR A 51 1.54 -13.38 -2.17
CA TYR A 51 1.41 -12.24 -3.07
C TYR A 51 0.03 -11.59 -3.00
N ILE A 52 0.01 -10.26 -3.17
CA ILE A 52 -1.22 -9.47 -3.14
C ILE A 52 -2.15 -9.84 -4.30
N GLU A 53 -3.42 -9.94 -3.99
CA GLU A 53 -4.50 -9.96 -4.97
C GLU A 53 -5.45 -8.80 -4.68
N THR A 54 -5.81 -8.05 -5.72
CA THR A 54 -6.72 -6.91 -5.59
C THR A 54 -8.02 -7.16 -6.34
N VAL A 55 -9.13 -6.74 -5.75
CA VAL A 55 -10.45 -6.75 -6.39
C VAL A 55 -10.98 -5.32 -6.53
N ARG A 56 -11.74 -5.08 -7.59
CA ARG A 56 -12.40 -3.78 -7.82
C ARG A 56 -13.66 -3.68 -6.95
N CYS A 57 -13.88 -2.52 -6.35
CA CYS A 57 -14.99 -2.26 -5.43
C CYS A 57 -16.26 -1.75 -6.13
N ASP A 58 -16.15 -1.15 -7.32
CA ASP A 58 -17.22 -0.35 -7.92
C ASP A 58 -18.18 -1.12 -8.83
N ALA A 59 -18.33 -2.44 -8.64
CA ALA A 59 -19.30 -3.20 -9.42
C ALA A 59 -20.75 -2.68 -9.26
N ASN A 60 -21.05 -1.93 -8.18
CA ASN A 60 -22.43 -1.56 -7.80
C ASN A 60 -22.70 -0.07 -7.50
N MET A 61 -21.81 0.89 -7.82
CA MET A 61 -22.06 2.32 -7.53
C MET A 61 -22.00 3.20 -8.80
N PRO A 62 -23.14 3.63 -9.34
CA PRO A 62 -23.20 4.63 -10.39
C PRO A 62 -22.79 6.00 -9.84
N GLY A 63 -21.87 6.71 -10.51
CA GLY A 63 -21.67 8.16 -10.30
C GLY A 63 -20.39 8.60 -9.58
N THR A 64 -19.58 7.71 -9.00
CA THR A 64 -18.23 8.08 -8.51
C THR A 64 -17.20 7.76 -9.59
N GLY A 65 -16.69 8.79 -10.26
CA GLY A 65 -15.82 8.70 -11.44
C GLY A 65 -14.41 8.12 -11.25
N GLY A 66 -14.17 7.30 -10.22
CA GLY A 66 -12.89 6.64 -9.96
C GLY A 66 -13.07 5.15 -9.71
N ARG A 67 -12.23 4.32 -10.32
CA ARG A 67 -12.21 2.87 -10.09
C ARG A 67 -11.47 2.59 -8.78
N ARG A 68 -12.15 2.12 -7.72
CA ARG A 68 -11.49 1.78 -6.44
C ARG A 68 -11.17 0.30 -6.34
N TYR A 69 -10.04 0.01 -5.69
CA TYR A 69 -9.50 -1.32 -5.46
C TYR A 69 -9.32 -1.57 -3.97
N LYS A 70 -9.46 -2.84 -3.58
CA LYS A 70 -9.11 -3.32 -2.25
C LYS A 70 -8.37 -4.65 -2.36
N VAL A 71 -7.66 -5.01 -1.29
CA VAL A 71 -7.11 -6.35 -1.12
C VAL A 71 -8.25 -7.38 -1.11
N ARG A 72 -8.06 -8.53 -1.77
CA ARG A 72 -9.03 -9.62 -1.85
C ARG A 72 -9.24 -10.28 -0.49
N GLU A 73 -8.17 -10.47 0.25
CA GLU A 73 -8.12 -11.05 1.58
C GLU A 73 -8.72 -10.11 2.63
N SER A 74 -9.58 -10.66 3.49
CA SER A 74 -10.07 -9.95 4.66
C SER A 74 -8.97 -9.86 5.73
N LEU A 75 -8.82 -8.67 6.32
CA LEU A 75 -7.96 -8.46 7.47
C LEU A 75 -8.48 -9.26 8.68
N LYS A 76 -7.56 -9.77 9.51
CA LYS A 76 -7.93 -10.51 10.72
C LYS A 76 -8.48 -9.54 11.76
N ARG A 77 -9.53 -9.94 12.48
CA ARG A 77 -10.23 -9.09 13.47
C ARG A 77 -9.31 -8.53 14.57
N TYR A 78 -8.29 -9.28 14.96
CA TYR A 78 -7.35 -8.89 16.02
C TYR A 78 -6.18 -8.03 15.51
N TRP A 79 -6.14 -7.71 14.23
CA TRP A 79 -5.22 -6.72 13.68
C TRP A 79 -5.77 -5.31 13.85
N GLN A 80 -4.91 -4.32 13.63
CA GLN A 80 -5.24 -2.90 13.60
C GLN A 80 -5.95 -2.60 12.28
N THR A 81 -7.16 -3.15 12.14
CA THR A 81 -7.89 -3.19 10.86
C THR A 81 -8.15 -1.80 10.31
N ASP A 82 -8.32 -0.81 11.17
CA ASP A 82 -8.46 0.59 10.79
C ASP A 82 -7.19 1.12 10.11
N ILE A 83 -6.02 0.99 10.76
CA ILE A 83 -4.74 1.47 10.24
C ILE A 83 -4.40 0.74 8.92
N TRP A 84 -4.60 -0.58 8.88
CA TRP A 84 -4.32 -1.37 7.69
C TRP A 84 -5.30 -1.08 6.55
N SER A 85 -6.59 -0.88 6.82
CA SER A 85 -7.56 -0.54 5.77
C SER A 85 -7.23 0.81 5.15
N ASP A 86 -6.91 1.81 5.96
CA ASP A 86 -6.54 3.14 5.46
C ASP A 86 -5.21 3.10 4.70
N CYS A 87 -4.24 2.30 5.15
CA CYS A 87 -2.99 2.07 4.44
C CYS A 87 -3.22 1.46 3.05
N PHE A 88 -4.00 0.38 2.97
CA PHE A 88 -4.28 -0.27 1.68
C PHE A 88 -5.14 0.61 0.77
N ASP A 89 -6.12 1.35 1.30
CA ASP A 89 -6.94 2.27 0.51
C ASP A 89 -6.06 3.37 -0.12
N LEU A 90 -5.20 3.99 0.69
CA LEU A 90 -4.28 5.03 0.23
C LEU A 90 -3.33 4.52 -0.86
N LEU A 91 -2.73 3.35 -0.67
CA LEU A 91 -1.71 2.81 -1.57
C LEU A 91 -2.29 2.20 -2.85
N LEU A 92 -3.50 1.63 -2.80
CA LEU A 92 -4.16 1.05 -3.97
C LEU A 92 -4.97 2.08 -4.76
N ASN A 93 -5.40 3.16 -4.11
CA ASN A 93 -6.23 4.21 -4.70
C ASN A 93 -5.61 5.61 -4.58
N PRO A 94 -4.30 5.82 -4.81
CA PRO A 94 -3.66 7.11 -4.50
C PRO A 94 -4.29 8.29 -5.25
N GLY A 95 -4.83 8.06 -6.45
CA GLY A 95 -5.59 9.06 -7.21
C GLY A 95 -6.81 9.63 -6.47
N ALA A 96 -7.46 8.83 -5.62
CA ALA A 96 -8.61 9.23 -4.82
C ALA A 96 -8.23 10.11 -3.62
N HIS A 97 -6.94 10.21 -3.28
CA HIS A 97 -6.43 10.97 -2.14
C HIS A 97 -5.69 12.26 -2.54
N ILE A 98 -5.59 12.55 -3.84
CA ILE A 98 -4.83 13.70 -4.36
C ILE A 98 -5.33 15.04 -3.81
N GLU A 99 -6.65 15.24 -3.68
CA GLU A 99 -7.21 16.51 -3.17
C GLU A 99 -6.75 16.82 -1.75
N ALA A 100 -6.46 15.78 -0.98
CA ALA A 100 -5.95 15.87 0.38
C ALA A 100 -4.41 15.89 0.41
N GLU A 101 -3.73 16.24 -0.68
CA GLU A 101 -2.27 16.42 -0.72
C GLU A 101 -1.87 17.87 -0.95
N ASP A 102 -0.62 18.19 -0.61
CA ASP A 102 -0.11 19.55 -0.73
C ASP A 102 0.01 19.96 -2.22
N GLY A 103 -0.78 20.96 -2.60
CA GLY A 103 -0.88 21.38 -3.99
C GLY A 103 -1.69 20.43 -4.87
N ALA A 104 -2.54 19.58 -4.26
CA ALA A 104 -3.46 18.67 -4.93
C ALA A 104 -2.78 17.85 -6.04
N LYS A 105 -1.63 17.24 -5.72
CA LYS A 105 -0.81 16.50 -6.67
C LYS A 105 -0.18 15.27 -6.04
N MET A 106 0.17 14.30 -6.88
CA MET A 106 1.00 13.17 -6.51
C MET A 106 2.46 13.61 -6.29
N PRO A 107 3.26 12.85 -5.52
CA PRO A 107 2.88 11.66 -4.74
C PRO A 107 2.10 11.95 -3.45
N VAL A 108 1.36 10.96 -2.93
CA VAL A 108 0.51 11.06 -1.72
C VAL A 108 1.29 11.03 -0.40
N LEU A 109 2.30 11.90 -0.28
CA LEU A 109 3.25 11.86 0.83
C LEU A 109 2.63 12.27 2.17
N ARG A 110 1.67 13.19 2.17
CA ARG A 110 0.99 13.62 3.40
C ARG A 110 0.13 12.49 3.95
N GLY A 111 -0.66 11.83 3.10
CA GLY A 111 -1.41 10.63 3.46
C GLY A 111 -0.49 9.53 3.98
N MET A 112 0.63 9.26 3.30
CA MET A 112 1.58 8.22 3.72
C MET A 112 2.21 8.54 5.07
N LYS A 113 2.56 9.81 5.30
CA LYS A 113 3.05 10.29 6.60
C LYS A 113 2.02 10.05 7.71
N ASN A 114 0.76 10.40 7.49
CA ASN A 114 -0.30 10.22 8.48
C ASN A 114 -0.51 8.74 8.84
N VAL A 115 -0.50 7.85 7.86
CA VAL A 115 -0.59 6.39 8.09
C VAL A 115 0.61 5.90 8.88
N ARG A 116 1.83 6.32 8.52
CA ARG A 116 3.06 5.96 9.22
C ARG A 116 3.03 6.40 10.68
N GLU A 117 2.66 7.65 10.96
CA GLU A 117 2.60 8.19 12.32
C GLU A 117 1.58 7.45 13.19
N ARG A 118 0.45 7.00 12.62
CA ARG A 118 -0.52 6.14 13.32
C ARG A 118 0.07 4.77 13.63
N MET A 119 0.82 4.17 12.70
CA MET A 119 1.54 2.91 12.94
C MET A 119 2.59 3.07 14.04
N GLU A 120 3.38 4.15 13.99
CA GLU A 120 4.41 4.48 14.98
C GLU A 120 3.80 4.67 16.37
N THR A 121 2.76 5.50 16.48
CA THR A 121 2.02 5.73 17.74
C THR A 121 1.47 4.43 18.31
N TRP A 122 0.87 3.59 17.47
CA TRP A 122 0.37 2.29 17.91
C TRP A 122 1.49 1.38 18.37
N LEU A 123 2.61 1.35 17.64
CA LEU A 123 3.77 0.53 17.98
C LEU A 123 4.39 0.95 19.30
N GLU A 124 4.63 2.24 19.53
CA GLU A 124 5.18 2.76 20.79
C GLU A 124 4.31 2.39 21.99
N GLY A 125 2.98 2.49 21.85
CA GLY A 125 2.05 2.14 22.93
C GLY A 125 1.85 0.64 23.16
N ASN A 126 2.28 -0.22 22.22
CA ASN A 126 1.98 -1.66 22.26
C ASN A 126 3.22 -2.56 22.13
N CYS A 127 4.42 -2.01 21.96
CA CYS A 127 5.63 -2.77 21.66
C CYS A 127 5.99 -3.77 22.78
N GLU A 128 5.65 -3.51 24.03
CA GLU A 128 5.92 -4.40 25.16
C GLU A 128 4.80 -5.43 25.43
N ARG A 129 3.71 -5.42 24.65
CA ARG A 129 2.60 -6.36 24.86
C ARG A 129 2.98 -7.78 24.44
N GLY A 130 2.53 -8.76 25.23
CA GLY A 130 2.77 -10.18 24.96
C GLY A 130 4.25 -10.55 25.12
N VAL A 131 4.86 -11.06 24.05
CA VAL A 131 6.29 -11.46 24.04
C VAL A 131 7.21 -10.24 23.89
N GLY A 132 6.67 -9.09 23.51
CA GLY A 132 7.43 -7.86 23.27
C GLY A 132 8.12 -7.83 21.90
N LEU A 133 8.14 -6.66 21.26
CA LEU A 133 8.68 -6.41 19.93
C LEU A 133 10.17 -6.76 19.87
N LYS A 134 10.96 -6.35 20.87
CA LYS A 134 12.40 -6.64 20.93
C LYS A 134 12.69 -8.13 20.85
N SER A 135 11.90 -8.94 21.57
CA SER A 135 12.04 -10.40 21.55
C SER A 135 11.62 -11.00 20.20
N LEU A 136 10.54 -10.49 19.58
CA LEU A 136 10.11 -10.90 18.24
C LEU A 136 11.18 -10.59 17.19
N ILE A 137 11.79 -9.41 17.22
CA ILE A 137 12.90 -9.04 16.33
C ILE A 137 14.10 -9.96 16.56
N GLY A 138 14.46 -10.24 17.82
CA GLY A 138 15.52 -11.21 18.14
C GLY A 138 15.28 -12.59 17.53
N LYS A 139 14.04 -13.08 17.53
CA LYS A 139 13.68 -14.35 16.87
C LYS A 139 13.89 -14.30 15.35
N VAL A 140 13.52 -13.18 14.71
CA VAL A 140 13.72 -12.97 13.27
C VAL A 140 15.21 -12.96 12.94
N GLU A 141 16.04 -12.26 13.73
CA GLU A 141 17.49 -12.22 13.53
C GLU A 141 18.14 -13.59 13.67
N VAL A 142 17.76 -14.37 14.68
CA VAL A 142 18.26 -15.74 14.88
C VAL A 142 17.89 -16.63 13.69
N TRP A 143 16.64 -16.55 13.24
CA TRP A 143 16.19 -17.31 12.07
C TRP A 143 16.94 -16.92 10.80
N ALA A 144 17.20 -15.62 10.59
CA ALA A 144 17.96 -15.14 9.44
C ALA A 144 19.42 -15.63 9.47
N LYS A 145 20.06 -15.66 10.65
CA LYS A 145 21.43 -16.17 10.81
C LYS A 145 21.55 -17.68 10.60
N GLY A 146 20.50 -18.44 10.91
CA GLY A 146 20.46 -19.89 10.77
C GLY A 146 20.23 -20.40 9.34
N ARG A 147 19.98 -19.52 8.36
CA ARG A 147 19.78 -19.88 6.94
C ARG A 147 21.07 -19.79 6.10
N LYS A 148 22.24 -19.85 6.75
CA LYS A 148 23.52 -20.01 6.06
C LYS A 148 23.67 -21.41 5.50
#